data_AF-A0A7Y2YEW5-F1
#
_entry.id   AF-A0A7Y2YEW5-F1
#
_cell.length_a   1.000
_cell.length_b   1.000
_cell.length_c   1.000
_cell.angle_alpha   90.00
_cell.angle_beta   90.00
_cell.angle_gamma   90.00
#
_symmetry.space_group_name_H-M   'P 1'
#
loop_
_entity.id
_entity.type
_entity.pdbx_description
1 polymer ?
#
loop_
_entity_poly.entity_id
_entity_poly.type
_entity_poly.pdbx_seq_one_letter_code
_entity_poly.pdbx_strand_id
1 'polypeptide(L)'
;MNQGIRIGKNILHQRDKKVTGSQLIIENETFYKISNNDAMRPFFMSIVSDSNHWMFLSSNGGLTAGRKNSEFALFPYYTDDKITESIEVTGSKTIMRVKTGDGEVLWEPFSDRYEGIYQLTRNLYKNTFVNKVIFEEVNEDLGLVFRYQWSSSNVYGFVKRASLQNTNESDVEVSLLDGLQNIVPHGV
;
A
#
# COMPACT_ATOMS: atom_id res chain seq x y z
N MET A 1 -31.64 15.91 -10.01
CA MET A 1 -30.22 15.74 -10.33
C MET A 1 -29.46 15.80 -9.02
N ASN A 2 -28.92 14.68 -8.55
CA ASN A 2 -28.17 14.67 -7.29
C ASN A 2 -26.81 15.32 -7.56
N GLN A 3 -26.63 16.58 -7.16
CA GLN A 3 -25.33 17.23 -7.24
C GLN A 3 -24.42 16.50 -6.24
N GLY A 4 -23.35 15.87 -6.73
CA GLY A 4 -22.40 15.14 -5.89
C GLY A 4 -21.83 16.03 -4.78
N ILE A 5 -21.56 15.43 -3.63
CA ILE A 5 -20.93 16.12 -2.48
C ILE A 5 -19.53 16.58 -2.92
N ARG A 6 -19.09 17.77 -2.49
CA ARG A 6 -17.78 18.33 -2.84
C ARG A 6 -16.95 18.60 -1.59
N ILE A 7 -15.64 18.39 -1.68
CA ILE A 7 -14.64 18.87 -0.72
C ILE A 7 -13.86 19.99 -1.41
N GLY A 8 -14.11 21.23 -1.02
CA GLY A 8 -13.57 22.40 -1.72
C GLY A 8 -14.03 22.42 -3.18
N LYS A 9 -13.07 22.34 -4.12
CA LYS A 9 -13.35 22.30 -5.56
C LYS A 9 -13.51 20.88 -6.11
N ASN A 10 -13.17 19.83 -5.35
CA ASN A 10 -13.17 18.46 -5.84
C ASN A 10 -14.51 17.77 -5.57
N ILE A 11 -14.94 16.92 -6.50
CA ILE A 11 -16.10 16.05 -6.30
C ILE A 11 -15.67 14.91 -5.38
N LEU A 12 -16.49 14.58 -4.39
CA LEU A 12 -16.24 13.46 -3.50
C LEU A 12 -16.56 12.15 -4.23
N HIS A 13 -15.56 11.31 -4.42
CA HIS A 13 -15.71 9.98 -5.00
C HIS A 13 -16.15 8.96 -3.93
N GLN A 14 -17.26 8.26 -4.16
CA GLN A 14 -17.78 7.23 -3.24
C GLN A 14 -17.11 5.86 -3.47
N ARG A 15 -17.05 5.07 -2.40
CA ARG A 15 -16.37 3.76 -2.32
C ARG A 15 -17.26 2.54 -2.61
N ASP A 16 -18.45 2.69 -3.20
CA ASP A 16 -19.32 1.54 -3.53
C ASP A 16 -18.76 0.74 -4.71
N LYS A 17 -17.70 -0.02 -4.46
CA LYS A 17 -17.01 -0.89 -5.41
C LYS A 17 -17.20 -2.35 -5.02
N LYS A 18 -17.49 -3.17 -6.02
CA LYS A 18 -17.61 -4.62 -5.83
C LYS A 18 -16.23 -5.24 -5.59
N VAL A 19 -16.09 -5.96 -4.49
CA VAL A 19 -14.89 -6.76 -4.19
C VAL A 19 -14.96 -8.08 -4.96
N THR A 20 -13.91 -8.43 -5.68
CA THR A 20 -13.78 -9.71 -6.37
C THR A 20 -12.41 -10.33 -6.14
N GLY A 21 -12.37 -11.66 -6.10
CA GLY A 21 -11.14 -12.43 -6.02
C GLY A 21 -10.80 -13.06 -7.37
N SER A 22 -9.52 -13.01 -7.76
CA SER A 22 -9.04 -13.70 -8.97
C SER A 22 -7.59 -14.15 -8.83
N GLN A 23 -7.21 -15.14 -9.64
CA GLN A 23 -5.83 -15.58 -9.75
C GLN A 23 -5.20 -15.00 -11.02
N LEU A 24 -3.95 -14.57 -10.92
CA LEU A 24 -3.18 -14.02 -12.03
C LEU A 24 -1.69 -14.31 -11.85
N ILE A 25 -0.91 -14.06 -12.90
CA ILE A 25 0.55 -14.22 -12.88
C ILE A 25 1.20 -12.83 -12.88
N ILE A 26 2.12 -12.60 -11.95
CA ILE A 26 2.96 -11.39 -11.84
C ILE A 26 4.40 -11.86 -11.77
N GLU A 27 5.28 -11.41 -12.67
CA GLU A 27 6.70 -11.80 -12.72
C GLU A 27 6.92 -13.33 -12.64
N ASN A 28 6.15 -14.11 -13.41
CA ASN A 28 6.17 -15.58 -13.43
C ASN A 28 5.75 -16.27 -12.11
N GLU A 29 5.16 -15.54 -11.17
CA GLU A 29 4.59 -16.10 -9.94
C GLU A 29 3.08 -15.95 -9.91
N THR A 30 2.41 -16.95 -9.35
CA THR A 30 0.95 -16.93 -9.18
C THR A 30 0.57 -16.12 -7.95
N PHE A 31 -0.31 -15.14 -8.14
CA PHE A 31 -0.92 -14.34 -7.08
C PHE A 31 -2.43 -14.51 -7.06
N TYR A 32 -2.99 -14.42 -5.85
CA TYR A 32 -4.41 -14.14 -5.66
C TYR A 32 -4.59 -12.64 -5.47
N LYS A 33 -5.41 -12.00 -6.29
CA LYS A 33 -5.80 -10.60 -6.22
C LYS A 33 -7.15 -10.49 -5.51
N ILE A 34 -7.23 -9.58 -4.55
CA ILE A 34 -8.48 -9.04 -4.01
C ILE A 34 -8.61 -7.64 -4.59
N SER A 35 -9.63 -7.44 -5.43
CA SER A 35 -9.92 -6.13 -6.01
C SER A 35 -10.68 -5.24 -5.04
N ASN A 36 -10.42 -3.93 -5.07
CA ASN A 36 -11.07 -2.95 -4.21
C ASN A 36 -10.98 -3.35 -2.73
N ASN A 37 -9.79 -3.75 -2.28
CA ASN A 37 -9.61 -4.32 -0.93
C ASN A 37 -9.93 -3.31 0.18
N ASP A 38 -9.95 -2.01 -0.14
CA ASP A 38 -10.34 -0.90 0.70
C ASP A 38 -11.86 -0.78 0.91
N ALA A 39 -12.67 -1.48 0.12
CA ALA A 39 -14.11 -1.63 0.35
C ALA A 39 -14.43 -2.72 1.41
N MET A 40 -13.41 -3.43 1.92
CA MET A 40 -13.54 -4.37 3.03
C MET A 40 -13.06 -3.72 4.34
N ARG A 41 -13.63 -4.14 5.47
CA ARG A 41 -12.98 -3.88 6.77
C ARG A 41 -11.54 -4.43 6.71
N PRO A 42 -10.52 -3.66 7.15
CA PRO A 42 -9.15 -4.15 7.17
C PRO A 42 -9.04 -5.48 7.92
N PHE A 43 -8.26 -6.41 7.37
CA PHE A 43 -8.07 -7.74 7.93
C PHE A 43 -6.57 -8.06 8.05
N PHE A 44 -6.24 -8.89 9.03
CA PHE A 44 -4.86 -9.14 9.42
C PHE A 44 -4.31 -10.41 8.76
N MET A 45 -3.02 -10.38 8.40
CA MET A 45 -2.33 -11.46 7.70
C MET A 45 -0.95 -11.72 8.31
N SER A 46 -0.48 -12.96 8.16
CA SER A 46 0.91 -13.34 8.42
C SER A 46 1.59 -13.66 7.08
N ILE A 47 2.80 -13.12 6.88
CA ILE A 47 3.65 -13.42 5.71
C ILE A 47 4.76 -14.36 6.15
N VAL A 48 4.82 -15.52 5.52
CA VAL A 48 5.75 -16.58 5.92
C VAL A 48 7.14 -16.37 5.31
N SER A 49 8.15 -16.95 5.96
CA SER A 49 9.52 -16.98 5.48
C SER A 49 10.10 -18.38 5.70
N ASP A 50 11.00 -18.79 4.83
CA ASP A 50 11.82 -19.99 4.94
C ASP A 50 13.01 -19.82 5.91
N SER A 51 13.27 -18.59 6.36
CA SER A 51 14.26 -18.25 7.39
C SER A 51 13.55 -17.88 8.70
N ASN A 52 14.04 -16.87 9.42
CA ASN A 52 13.54 -16.45 10.72
C ASN A 52 12.78 -15.11 10.69
N HIS A 53 12.30 -14.67 9.53
CA HIS A 53 11.49 -13.46 9.44
C HIS A 53 10.09 -13.72 9.98
N TRP A 54 9.55 -12.74 10.69
CA TRP A 54 8.14 -12.67 11.02
C TRP A 54 7.61 -11.32 10.52
N MET A 55 6.43 -11.34 9.90
CA MET A 55 5.75 -10.13 9.45
C MET A 55 4.25 -10.33 9.61
N PHE A 56 3.65 -9.46 10.40
CA PHE A 56 2.21 -9.39 10.58
C PHE A 56 1.74 -8.06 10.02
N LEU A 57 0.77 -8.09 9.10
CA LEU A 57 0.33 -6.89 8.41
C LEU A 57 -1.17 -6.91 8.12
N SER A 58 -1.76 -5.74 8.17
CA SER A 58 -3.16 -5.49 7.85
C SER A 58 -3.32 -5.19 6.36
N SER A 59 -4.49 -5.49 5.79
CA SER A 59 -4.80 -5.25 4.38
C SER A 59 -4.81 -3.77 3.98
N ASN A 60 -4.76 -2.84 4.95
CA ASN A 60 -4.54 -1.40 4.71
C ASN A 60 -3.04 -1.01 4.63
N GLY A 61 -2.12 -1.94 4.91
CA GLY A 61 -0.67 -1.72 4.86
C GLY A 61 0.00 -1.54 6.23
N GLY A 62 -0.78 -1.38 7.31
CA GLY A 62 -0.22 -1.29 8.66
C GLY A 62 0.49 -2.58 9.03
N LEU A 63 1.70 -2.51 9.60
CA LEU A 63 2.50 -3.71 9.84
C LEU A 63 3.38 -3.63 11.09
N THR A 64 3.71 -4.81 11.59
CA THR A 64 4.89 -5.07 12.40
C THR A 64 5.72 -6.17 11.72
N ALA A 65 7.03 -6.07 11.80
CA ALA A 65 7.92 -7.06 11.20
C ALA A 65 9.24 -7.10 11.95
N GLY A 66 9.94 -8.23 11.90
CA GLY A 66 11.26 -8.41 12.48
C GLY A 66 11.85 -9.77 12.16
N ARG A 67 12.95 -10.11 12.82
CA ARG A 67 13.58 -11.44 12.69
C ARG A 67 13.65 -12.11 14.05
N LYS A 68 13.63 -13.44 14.10
CA LYS A 68 13.73 -14.27 15.32
C LYS A 68 12.57 -14.10 16.31
N ASN A 69 12.39 -12.93 16.93
CA ASN A 69 11.33 -12.62 17.89
C ASN A 69 11.11 -11.09 18.00
N SER A 70 10.21 -10.65 18.89
CA SER A 70 9.82 -9.24 19.08
C SER A 70 10.97 -8.32 19.48
N GLU A 71 11.98 -8.81 20.19
CA GLU A 71 13.14 -8.02 20.64
C GLU A 71 14.06 -7.60 19.47
N PHE A 72 13.82 -8.12 18.26
CA PHE A 72 14.51 -7.74 17.03
C PHE A 72 13.50 -7.26 15.97
N ALA A 73 12.52 -6.48 16.43
CA ALA A 73 11.55 -5.82 15.57
C ALA A 73 12.18 -4.71 14.71
N LEU A 74 11.75 -4.62 13.45
CA LEU A 74 12.00 -3.52 12.54
C LEU A 74 10.97 -2.40 12.72
N PHE A 75 9.73 -2.76 13.02
CA PHE A 75 8.62 -1.85 13.32
C PHE A 75 7.99 -2.24 14.66
N PRO A 76 7.45 -1.29 15.45
CA PRO A 76 6.95 -1.57 16.78
C PRO A 76 6.00 -2.77 16.84
N TYR A 77 6.18 -3.62 17.86
CA TYR A 77 5.37 -4.84 18.05
C TYR A 77 4.19 -4.54 18.98
N TYR A 78 3.01 -4.35 18.41
CA TYR A 78 1.77 -4.07 19.13
C TYR A 78 0.67 -5.09 18.79
N THR A 79 -0.50 -4.94 19.41
CA THR A 79 -1.70 -5.69 19.08
C THR A 79 -2.20 -5.31 17.67
N ASP A 80 -2.94 -6.21 17.04
CA ASP A 80 -3.35 -6.12 15.63
C ASP A 80 -4.27 -4.92 15.33
N ASP A 81 -5.12 -4.54 16.29
CA ASP A 81 -5.91 -3.31 16.28
C ASP A 81 -5.02 -2.07 16.13
N LYS A 82 -4.03 -1.91 17.03
CA LYS A 82 -3.09 -0.78 17.01
C LYS A 82 -2.20 -0.78 15.77
N ILE A 83 -1.78 -1.95 15.30
CA ILE A 83 -1.00 -2.07 14.06
C ILE A 83 -1.84 -1.58 12.88
N THR A 84 -3.11 -1.99 12.79
CA THR A 84 -4.03 -1.56 11.73
C THR A 84 -4.25 -0.04 11.75
N GLU A 85 -4.37 0.56 12.93
CA GLU A 85 -4.53 2.02 13.12
C GLU A 85 -3.25 2.83 12.84
N SER A 86 -2.08 2.18 12.79
CA SER A 86 -0.78 2.84 12.68
C SER A 86 -0.33 3.18 11.25
N ILE A 87 -1.12 2.86 10.22
CA ILE A 87 -0.76 2.99 8.80
C ILE A 87 -0.20 4.37 8.42
N GLU A 88 -0.70 5.44 9.05
CA GLU A 88 -0.28 6.80 8.75
C GLU A 88 1.12 7.16 9.25
N VAL A 89 1.63 6.41 10.24
CA VAL A 89 2.86 6.76 10.98
C VAL A 89 3.90 5.63 11.04
N THR A 90 3.54 4.39 10.69
CA THR A 90 4.44 3.22 10.73
C THR A 90 4.46 2.48 9.40
N GLY A 91 5.64 2.10 8.94
CA GLY A 91 5.77 1.27 7.74
C GLY A 91 5.97 2.07 6.46
N SER A 92 5.35 1.60 5.37
CA SER A 92 5.52 2.20 4.03
C SER A 92 4.85 3.57 3.94
N LYS A 93 5.56 4.55 3.41
CA LYS A 93 5.02 5.89 3.11
C LYS A 93 5.49 6.35 1.76
N THR A 94 4.56 6.86 0.95
CA THR A 94 4.83 7.36 -0.39
C THR A 94 4.02 8.63 -0.61
N ILE A 95 4.69 9.71 -1.01
CA ILE A 95 4.09 11.01 -1.31
C ILE A 95 4.60 11.44 -2.68
N MET A 96 3.69 11.80 -3.57
CA MET A 96 4.00 12.25 -4.92
C MET A 96 3.39 13.62 -5.15
N ARG A 97 4.21 14.55 -5.65
CA ARG A 97 3.69 15.76 -6.27
C ARG A 97 3.74 15.58 -7.78
N VAL A 98 2.60 15.77 -8.42
CA VAL A 98 2.39 15.49 -9.84
C VAL A 98 2.05 16.79 -10.54
N LYS A 99 2.78 17.10 -11.61
CA LYS A 99 2.51 18.29 -12.42
C LYS A 99 1.40 17.99 -13.43
N THR A 100 0.39 18.83 -13.44
CA THR A 100 -0.77 18.80 -14.35
C THR A 100 -0.87 20.11 -15.12
N GLY A 101 -1.80 20.18 -16.07
CA GLY A 101 -2.07 21.43 -16.81
C GLY A 101 -2.53 22.59 -15.92
N ASP A 102 -3.15 22.27 -14.77
CA ASP A 102 -3.72 23.25 -13.85
C ASP A 102 -2.79 23.60 -12.66
N GLY A 103 -1.61 22.98 -12.58
CA GLY A 103 -0.63 23.21 -11.52
C GLY A 103 -0.03 21.92 -10.96
N GLU A 104 0.42 21.96 -9.72
CA GLU A 104 0.96 20.79 -9.01
C GLU A 104 -0.10 20.24 -8.05
N VAL A 105 -0.32 18.92 -8.10
CA VAL A 105 -1.28 18.22 -7.22
C VAL A 105 -0.56 17.18 -6.37
N LEU A 106 -1.10 16.89 -5.18
CA LEU A 106 -0.53 15.94 -4.24
C LEU A 106 -1.28 14.61 -4.33
N TRP A 107 -0.55 13.51 -4.45
CA TRP A 107 -1.09 12.16 -4.35
C TRP A 107 -0.29 11.35 -3.33
N GLU A 108 -0.98 10.80 -2.35
CA GLU A 108 -0.41 10.03 -1.24
C GLU A 108 -1.08 8.65 -1.20
N PRO A 109 -0.59 7.67 -1.99
CA PRO A 109 -1.25 6.38 -2.09
C PRO A 109 -1.28 5.64 -0.75
N PHE A 110 -2.35 4.87 -0.55
CA PHE A 110 -2.67 4.11 0.67
C PHE A 110 -2.98 4.95 1.92
N SER A 111 -2.84 6.28 1.87
CA SER A 111 -3.22 7.16 2.98
C SER A 111 -4.73 7.41 3.02
N ASP A 112 -5.23 7.72 4.22
CA ASP A 112 -6.63 8.14 4.45
C ASP A 112 -6.79 9.67 4.56
N ARG A 113 -5.69 10.45 4.48
CA ARG A 113 -5.69 11.91 4.66
C ARG A 113 -6.51 12.69 3.63
N TYR A 114 -6.56 12.17 2.41
CA TYR A 114 -7.16 12.83 1.24
C TYR A 114 -8.27 11.97 0.63
N GLU A 115 -8.96 11.22 1.49
CA GLU A 115 -9.97 10.27 1.08
C GLU A 115 -11.06 10.92 0.21
N GLY A 116 -11.34 10.28 -0.93
CA GLY A 116 -12.40 10.67 -1.86
C GLY A 116 -12.09 11.90 -2.72
N ILE A 117 -10.88 12.46 -2.65
CA ILE A 117 -10.45 13.54 -3.56
C ILE A 117 -10.17 13.00 -4.98
N TYR A 118 -9.68 11.77 -5.07
CA TYR A 118 -9.37 11.12 -6.34
C TYR A 118 -10.25 9.88 -6.57
N GLN A 119 -10.43 9.51 -7.84
CA GLN A 119 -10.92 8.22 -8.23
C GLN A 119 -9.81 7.15 -8.12
N LEU A 120 -9.78 6.45 -6.99
CA LEU A 120 -8.73 5.49 -6.65
C LEU A 120 -9.24 4.05 -6.69
N THR A 121 -8.43 3.11 -7.19
CA THR A 121 -8.66 1.66 -7.07
C THR A 121 -7.52 1.02 -6.29
N ARG A 122 -7.80 0.44 -5.11
CA ARG A 122 -6.81 -0.29 -4.31
C ARG A 122 -6.97 -1.80 -4.47
N ASN A 123 -5.86 -2.47 -4.78
CA ASN A 123 -5.83 -3.92 -4.93
C ASN A 123 -4.74 -4.52 -4.04
N LEU A 124 -5.04 -5.68 -3.47
CA LEU A 124 -4.12 -6.44 -2.64
C LEU A 124 -3.82 -7.78 -3.29
N TYR A 125 -2.55 -8.16 -3.32
CA TYR A 125 -2.10 -9.40 -3.92
C TYR A 125 -1.30 -10.21 -2.93
N LYS A 126 -1.52 -11.53 -2.90
CA LYS A 126 -0.71 -12.46 -2.10
C LYS A 126 -0.33 -13.65 -2.95
N ASN A 127 0.95 -14.02 -2.99
CA ASN A 127 1.37 -15.15 -3.80
C ASN A 127 0.94 -16.49 -3.19
N THR A 128 0.98 -17.55 -4.00
CA THR A 128 0.58 -18.90 -3.58
C THR A 128 1.42 -19.46 -2.44
N PHE A 129 2.68 -19.03 -2.32
CA PHE A 129 3.59 -19.43 -1.24
C PHE A 129 3.45 -18.58 0.02
N VAL A 130 2.62 -17.53 -0.01
CA VAL A 130 2.33 -16.64 1.12
C VAL A 130 3.56 -15.92 1.69
N ASN A 131 4.65 -15.83 0.91
CA ASN A 131 5.90 -15.15 1.29
C ASN A 131 6.09 -13.80 0.59
N LYS A 132 5.12 -13.39 -0.25
CA LYS A 132 5.06 -12.08 -0.89
C LYS A 132 3.66 -11.50 -0.82
N VAL A 133 3.60 -10.20 -0.55
CA VAL A 133 2.38 -9.38 -0.62
C VAL A 133 2.65 -8.14 -1.46
N ILE A 134 1.71 -7.75 -2.31
CA ILE A 134 1.78 -6.53 -3.12
C ILE A 134 0.56 -5.67 -2.79
N PHE A 135 0.80 -4.39 -2.57
CA PHE A 135 -0.19 -3.34 -2.48
C PHE A 135 -0.15 -2.52 -3.76
N GLU A 136 -1.31 -2.25 -4.35
CA GLU A 136 -1.46 -1.42 -5.54
C GLU A 136 -2.51 -0.37 -5.30
N GLU A 137 -2.22 0.86 -5.70
CA GLU A 137 -3.21 1.91 -5.86
C GLU A 137 -3.11 2.47 -7.28
N VAL A 138 -4.23 2.44 -8.00
CA VAL A 138 -4.42 3.10 -9.28
C VAL A 138 -5.11 4.43 -9.01
N ASN A 139 -4.50 5.53 -9.44
CA ASN A 139 -5.13 6.85 -9.48
C ASN A 139 -5.59 7.12 -10.91
N GLU A 140 -6.89 6.96 -11.15
CA GLU A 140 -7.49 7.09 -12.48
C GLU A 140 -7.44 8.54 -12.98
N ASP A 141 -7.55 9.52 -12.08
CA ASP A 141 -7.55 10.94 -12.44
C ASP A 141 -6.16 11.41 -12.90
N LEU A 142 -5.10 10.85 -12.32
CA LEU A 142 -3.72 11.16 -12.70
C LEU A 142 -3.15 10.21 -13.75
N GLY A 143 -3.83 9.11 -14.07
CA GLY A 143 -3.30 8.05 -14.94
C GLY A 143 -1.99 7.47 -14.40
N LEU A 144 -1.92 7.25 -13.08
CA LEU A 144 -0.74 6.70 -12.42
C LEU A 144 -1.08 5.46 -11.60
N VAL A 145 -0.17 4.49 -11.58
CA VAL A 145 -0.28 3.28 -10.75
C VAL A 145 0.95 3.16 -9.87
N PHE A 146 0.75 3.10 -8.56
CA PHE A 146 1.83 2.86 -7.61
C PHE A 146 1.66 1.48 -6.99
N ARG A 147 2.75 0.71 -6.96
CA ARG A 147 2.79 -0.61 -6.32
C ARG A 147 3.97 -0.68 -5.37
N TYR A 148 3.79 -1.36 -4.24
CA TYR A 148 4.92 -1.87 -3.47
C TYR A 148 4.70 -3.31 -3.03
N GLN A 149 5.79 -4.08 -3.03
CA GLN A 149 5.84 -5.47 -2.63
C GLN A 149 6.73 -5.63 -1.41
N TRP A 150 6.28 -6.42 -0.44
CA TRP A 150 7.13 -6.98 0.61
C TRP A 150 7.54 -8.42 0.28
N SER A 151 8.81 -8.72 0.47
CA SER A 151 9.36 -10.08 0.46
C SER A 151 10.49 -10.21 1.48
N SER A 152 10.90 -11.46 1.78
CA SER A 152 12.03 -11.74 2.67
C SER A 152 13.27 -12.22 1.91
N SER A 153 14.44 -11.94 2.48
CA SER A 153 15.74 -12.43 2.02
C SER A 153 16.55 -12.82 3.25
N ASN A 154 17.04 -14.06 3.31
CA ASN A 154 17.86 -14.50 4.43
C ASN A 154 19.10 -13.60 4.63
N VAL A 155 19.69 -13.13 3.54
CA VAL A 155 20.90 -12.31 3.52
C VAL A 155 20.60 -10.84 3.79
N TYR A 156 19.55 -10.28 3.17
CA TYR A 156 19.31 -8.83 3.18
C TYR A 156 18.16 -8.38 4.10
N GLY A 157 17.46 -9.31 4.76
CA GLY A 157 16.31 -8.99 5.60
C GLY A 157 15.03 -8.78 4.78
N PHE A 158 14.28 -7.73 5.10
CA PHE A 158 13.07 -7.38 4.37
C PHE A 158 13.39 -6.57 3.12
N VAL A 159 12.75 -6.91 2.00
CA VAL A 159 12.89 -6.21 0.73
C VAL A 159 11.54 -5.57 0.39
N LYS A 160 11.50 -4.23 0.36
CA LYS A 160 10.41 -3.46 -0.24
C LYS A 160 10.79 -3.15 -1.69
N ARG A 161 10.04 -3.68 -2.65
CA ARG A 161 10.17 -3.31 -4.07
C ARG A 161 9.03 -2.39 -4.46
N ALA A 162 9.31 -1.17 -4.89
CA ALA A 162 8.30 -0.22 -5.35
C ALA A 162 8.37 -0.02 -6.87
N SER A 163 7.22 0.25 -7.50
CA SER A 163 7.15 0.70 -8.88
C SER A 163 6.09 1.78 -9.05
N LEU A 164 6.38 2.72 -9.95
CA LEU A 164 5.45 3.75 -10.41
C LEU A 164 5.29 3.61 -11.91
N GLN A 165 4.06 3.50 -12.38
CA GLN A 165 3.71 3.35 -13.78
C GLN A 165 2.86 4.54 -14.22
N ASN A 166 3.25 5.18 -15.32
CA ASN A 166 2.42 6.12 -16.05
C ASN A 166 1.56 5.36 -17.07
N THR A 167 0.25 5.55 -17.03
CA THR A 167 -0.71 4.95 -17.98
C THR A 167 -1.28 5.97 -18.96
N ASN A 168 -0.83 7.22 -18.91
CA ASN A 168 -1.16 8.25 -19.89
C ASN A 168 -0.37 8.04 -21.20
N GLU A 169 -0.84 8.65 -22.28
CA GLU A 169 -0.12 8.71 -23.56
C GLU A 169 1.05 9.71 -23.52
N SER A 170 0.98 10.70 -22.63
CA SER A 170 1.99 11.74 -22.45
C SER A 170 2.87 11.50 -21.23
N ASP A 171 4.08 12.05 -21.26
CA ASP A 171 4.97 12.09 -20.10
C ASP A 171 4.35 12.89 -18.94
N VAL A 172 4.63 12.45 -17.72
CA VAL A 172 4.18 13.09 -16.48
C VAL A 172 5.40 13.40 -15.62
N GLU A 173 5.49 14.64 -15.14
CA GLU A 173 6.54 15.08 -14.23
C GLU A 173 6.10 14.80 -12.78
N VAL A 174 6.88 13.99 -12.06
CA VAL A 174 6.57 13.57 -10.68
C VAL A 174 7.77 13.83 -9.76
N SER A 175 7.55 14.59 -8.69
CA SER A 175 8.45 14.63 -7.53
C SER A 175 8.03 13.58 -6.51
N LEU A 176 8.90 12.62 -6.20
CA LEU A 176 8.60 11.47 -5.33
C LEU A 176 9.36 11.55 -4.00
N LEU A 177 8.65 11.28 -2.91
CA LEU A 177 9.21 10.89 -1.62
C LEU A 177 8.65 9.51 -1.24
N ASP A 178 9.47 8.47 -1.28
CA ASP A 178 9.11 7.10 -0.90
C ASP A 178 10.07 6.56 0.15
N GLY A 179 9.55 5.85 1.15
CA GLY A 179 10.38 5.26 2.17
C GLY A 179 9.61 4.45 3.21
N LEU A 180 10.26 4.33 4.36
CA LEU A 180 9.77 3.66 5.56
C LEU A 180 9.86 4.64 6.74
N GLN A 181 8.91 4.58 7.66
CA GLN A 181 8.86 5.43 8.86
C GLN A 181 8.59 4.61 10.13
N ASN A 182 8.92 5.20 11.28
CA ASN A 182 8.84 4.59 12.61
C ASN A 182 9.62 3.26 12.71
N ILE A 183 10.86 3.29 12.22
CA ILE A 183 11.80 2.18 12.32
C ILE A 183 12.33 2.11 13.75
N VAL A 184 12.30 0.92 14.34
CA VAL A 184 12.79 0.66 15.70
C VAL A 184 14.33 0.65 15.69
N PRO A 185 15.01 1.42 16.57
CA PRO A 185 16.44 1.31 16.73
C PRO A 185 16.81 -0.01 17.43
N HIS A 186 17.98 -0.55 17.14
CA HIS A 186 18.42 -1.81 17.72
C HIS A 186 18.52 -1.74 19.26
N GLY A 187 18.00 -2.78 19.94
CA GLY A 187 18.16 -2.96 21.39
C GLY A 187 17.05 -2.34 22.26
N VAL A 188 15.90 -2.01 21.66
CA VAL A 188 14.68 -1.56 22.35
C VAL A 188 13.73 -2.73 22.57
#